data_AF-A0A4R5TYC7-F1
#
_entry.id   AF-A0A4R5TYC7-F1
#
_cell.length_a   1.000
_cell.length_b   1.000
_cell.length_c   1.000
_cell.angle_alpha   90.00
_cell.angle_beta   90.00
_cell.angle_gamma   90.00
#
_symmetry.space_group_name_H-M   'P 1'
#
loop_
_entity.id
_entity.type
_entity.pdbx_description
1 polymer ?
#
loop_
_entity_poly.entity_id
_entity_poly.type
_entity_poly.pdbx_seq_one_letter_code
_entity_poly.pdbx_strand_id
1 'polypeptide(L)'
;MHPHRFCEHALEVKRGRRLFARISLNCLGYAKEYPVDIHELRLLPEENRALLQALLDYKTTHPDARIGPPYLWKLKNMASSEDSSIGNW
;
A
#
# COMPACT_ATOMS: atom_id res chain seq x y z
N MET A 1 4.97 -12.84 -10.17
CA MET A 1 5.28 -11.39 -10.16
C MET A 1 6.46 -11.17 -9.24
N HIS A 2 7.57 -10.57 -9.69
CA HIS A 2 8.68 -10.27 -8.78
C HIS A 2 8.30 -9.09 -7.86
N PRO A 3 8.68 -9.10 -6.57
CA PRO A 3 8.35 -8.05 -5.59
C PRO A 3 8.69 -6.63 -6.04
N HIS A 4 9.72 -6.46 -6.89
CA HIS A 4 10.10 -5.14 -7.41
C HIS A 4 9.00 -4.52 -8.29
N ARG A 5 8.30 -5.32 -9.13
CA ARG A 5 7.25 -4.80 -10.02
C ARG A 5 6.00 -4.34 -9.26
N PHE A 6 5.69 -5.01 -8.15
CA PHE A 6 4.66 -4.54 -7.23
C PHE A 6 5.01 -3.15 -6.70
N CYS A 7 6.24 -3.00 -6.23
CA CYS A 7 6.69 -1.75 -5.64
C CYS A 7 6.87 -0.63 -6.67
N GLU A 8 7.19 -0.94 -7.92
CA GLU A 8 7.20 0.04 -9.02
C GLU A 8 5.79 0.55 -9.33
N HIS A 9 4.80 -0.33 -9.49
CA HIS A 9 3.41 0.10 -9.73
C HIS A 9 2.78 0.77 -8.52
N ALA A 10 3.12 0.36 -7.29
CA ALA A 10 2.72 1.06 -6.07
C ALA A 10 3.14 2.54 -6.09
N LEU A 11 4.27 2.87 -6.71
CA LEU A 11 4.78 4.25 -6.82
C LEU A 11 4.10 5.06 -7.93
N GLU A 12 3.46 4.40 -8.88
CA GLU A 12 2.72 5.03 -9.97
C GLU A 12 1.28 5.40 -9.57
N VAL A 13 0.80 4.88 -8.44
CA VAL A 13 -0.50 5.22 -7.86
C VAL A 13 -0.53 6.70 -7.47
N LYS A 14 -1.29 7.51 -8.22
CA LYS A 14 -1.47 8.95 -7.93
C LYS A 14 -2.59 9.19 -6.90
N ARG A 15 -3.77 8.59 -7.11
CA ARG A 15 -4.95 8.79 -6.27
C ARG A 15 -5.06 7.69 -5.21
N GLY A 16 -5.35 8.06 -3.97
CA GLY A 16 -5.47 7.10 -2.85
C GLY A 16 -4.13 6.44 -2.48
N ARG A 17 -3.00 7.03 -2.89
CA ARG A 17 -1.65 6.50 -2.68
C ARG A 17 -1.35 6.27 -1.20
N ARG A 18 -1.80 7.20 -0.34
CA ARG A 18 -1.58 7.14 1.10
C ARG A 18 -2.30 5.95 1.72
N LEU A 19 -3.58 5.80 1.39
CA LEU A 19 -4.40 4.68 1.85
C LEU A 19 -3.85 3.34 1.30
N PHE A 20 -3.51 3.29 0.02
CA PHE A 20 -2.87 2.11 -0.59
C PHE A 20 -1.60 1.69 0.16
N ALA A 21 -0.72 2.64 0.48
CA ALA A 21 0.50 2.38 1.23
C ALA A 21 0.23 1.91 2.66
N ARG A 22 -0.74 2.52 3.35
CA ARG A 22 -1.17 2.08 4.69
C ARG A 22 -1.69 0.65 4.67
N ILE A 23 -2.57 0.30 3.73
CA ILE A 23 -3.10 -1.06 3.61
C ILE A 23 -1.96 -2.04 3.32
N SER A 24 -1.07 -1.70 2.39
CA SER A 24 0.09 -2.53 2.06
C SER A 24 0.98 -2.79 3.28
N LEU A 25 1.30 -1.75 4.05
CA LEU A 25 2.11 -1.88 5.28
C LEU A 25 1.39 -2.68 6.36
N ASN A 26 0.08 -2.51 6.49
CA ASN A 26 -0.76 -3.28 7.39
C ASN A 26 -0.67 -4.78 7.08
N CYS A 27 -0.86 -5.16 5.80
CA CYS A 27 -0.73 -6.55 5.32
C CYS A 27 0.67 -7.13 5.49
N LEU A 28 1.70 -6.29 5.56
CA LEU A 28 3.11 -6.71 5.73
C LEU A 28 3.53 -6.80 7.20
N GLY A 29 2.60 -6.65 8.15
CA GLY A 29 2.86 -6.83 9.59
C GLY A 29 3.11 -5.53 10.36
N TYR A 30 2.97 -4.36 9.72
CA TYR A 30 3.08 -3.05 10.37
C TYR A 30 1.72 -2.48 10.76
N ALA A 31 0.76 -3.35 11.10
CA ALA A 31 -0.62 -2.95 11.39
C ALA A 31 -0.75 -2.03 12.61
N LYS A 32 0.20 -2.10 13.57
CA LYS A 32 0.23 -1.21 14.73
C LYS A 32 0.67 0.21 14.36
N GLU A 33 1.67 0.34 13.49
CA GLU A 33 2.17 1.65 13.04
C GLU A 33 1.28 2.26 11.95
N TYR A 34 0.64 1.42 11.14
CA TYR A 34 -0.23 1.80 10.03
C TYR A 34 -1.57 1.07 10.15
N PRO A 35 -2.41 1.42 11.15
CA PRO A 35 -3.74 0.86 11.25
C PRO A 35 -4.58 1.27 10.04
N VAL A 36 -5.51 0.42 9.62
CA VAL A 36 -6.50 0.73 8.58
C VAL A 36 -7.85 0.22 9.05
N ASP A 37 -8.87 1.09 9.01
CA ASP A 37 -10.24 0.72 9.27
C ASP A 37 -10.87 0.02 8.04
N ILE A 38 -11.74 -0.96 8.28
CA ILE A 38 -12.45 -1.68 7.21
C ILE A 38 -13.27 -0.75 6.31
N HIS A 39 -13.79 0.35 6.85
CA HIS A 39 -14.53 1.35 6.10
C HIS A 39 -13.63 2.14 5.13
N GLU A 40 -12.35 2.35 5.49
CA GLU A 40 -11.39 3.02 4.61
C GLU A 40 -11.14 2.21 3.34
N LEU A 41 -11.26 0.87 3.39
CA LEU A 41 -11.04 0.01 2.21
C LEU A 41 -11.97 0.35 1.04
N ARG A 42 -13.16 0.88 1.32
CA ARG A 42 -14.13 1.31 0.30
C ARG A 42 -13.67 2.56 -0.45
N LEU A 43 -12.84 3.39 0.20
CA LEU A 43 -12.26 4.61 -0.38
C LEU A 43 -11.09 4.31 -1.31
N LEU A 44 -10.59 3.07 -1.32
CA LEU A 44 -9.52 2.68 -2.23
C LEU A 44 -10.09 2.60 -3.66
N PRO A 45 -9.53 3.35 -4.63
CA PRO A 45 -9.92 3.29 -6.03
C PRO A 45 -9.84 1.88 -6.60
N GLU A 46 -10.73 1.53 -7.53
CA GLU A 46 -10.80 0.19 -8.12
C GLU A 46 -9.46 -0.21 -8.77
N GLU A 47 -8.78 0.72 -9.44
CA GLU A 47 -7.47 0.48 -10.04
C GLU A 47 -6.42 0.02 -9.01
N ASN A 48 -6.51 0.50 -7.77
CA ASN A 48 -5.58 0.17 -6.69
C ASN A 48 -5.95 -1.14 -5.98
N ARG A 49 -7.22 -1.58 -6.06
CA ARG A 49 -7.69 -2.84 -5.45
C ARG A 49 -7.06 -4.04 -6.14
N ALA A 50 -6.93 -4.01 -7.47
CA ALA A 50 -6.28 -5.10 -8.23
C ALA A 50 -4.81 -5.28 -7.82
N LEU A 51 -4.08 -4.18 -7.63
CA LEU A 51 -2.70 -4.21 -7.13
C LEU A 51 -2.64 -4.76 -5.71
N LEU A 52 -3.56 -4.35 -4.84
CA LEU A 52 -3.63 -4.83 -3.47
C LEU A 52 -3.91 -6.35 -3.42
N GLN A 53 -4.81 -6.83 -4.28
CA GLN A 53 -5.10 -8.26 -4.38
C GLN A 53 -3.85 -9.05 -4.78
N ALA A 54 -3.08 -8.56 -5.76
CA ALA A 54 -1.82 -9.20 -6.16
C ALA A 54 -0.78 -9.24 -5.01
N LEU A 55 -0.74 -8.22 -4.15
CA LEU A 55 0.10 -8.22 -2.95
C LEU A 55 -0.35 -9.29 -1.95
N LEU A 56 -1.65 -9.38 -1.69
CA LEU A 56 -2.23 -10.36 -0.78
C LEU A 56 -1.96 -11.78 -1.26
N ASP A 57 -2.19 -12.06 -2.54
CA ASP A 57 -1.92 -13.37 -3.14
C ASP A 57 -0.44 -13.76 -3.03
N TYR A 58 0.45 -12.80 -3.28
CA TYR A 58 1.89 -13.00 -3.10
C TYR A 58 2.25 -13.29 -1.64
N LYS A 59 1.69 -12.55 -0.68
CA LYS A 59 1.98 -12.74 0.76
C LYS A 59 1.40 -14.06 1.28
N THR A 60 0.24 -14.48 0.80
CA THR A 60 -0.35 -15.78 1.12
C THR A 60 0.53 -16.93 0.61
N THR A 61 1.10 -16.80 -0.59
CA THR A 61 2.01 -17.81 -1.17
C THR A 61 3.43 -17.76 -0.60
N HIS A 62 3.85 -16.61 -0.08
CA HIS A 62 5.19 -16.38 0.48
C HIS A 62 5.08 -15.69 1.86
N PRO A 63 4.61 -16.39 2.91
CA PRO A 63 4.32 -15.78 4.22
C PRO A 63 5.55 -15.13 4.86
N ASP A 64 6.75 -15.66 4.60
CA ASP A 64 8.01 -15.13 5.12
C ASP A 64 8.60 -13.99 4.30
N ALA A 65 8.00 -13.65 3.14
CA ALA A 65 8.50 -12.59 2.29
C ALA A 65 8.47 -11.25 3.04
N ARG A 66 9.62 -10.57 3.03
CA ARG A 66 9.81 -9.23 3.61
C ARG A 66 10.09 -8.23 2.50
N ILE A 67 9.55 -7.02 2.64
CA ILE A 67 9.94 -5.90 1.80
C ILE A 67 11.13 -5.20 2.45
N GLY A 68 12.28 -5.25 1.79
CA GLY A 68 13.48 -4.53 2.21
C GLY A 68 13.56 -3.09 1.64
N PRO A 69 14.58 -2.32 2.03
CA PRO A 69 14.92 -1.07 1.35
C PRO A 69 15.22 -1.28 -0.15
N PRO A 70 14.95 -0.28 -1.02
CA PRO A 70 14.39 1.04 -0.71
C PRO A 70 12.85 1.05 -0.63
N TYR A 71 12.18 -0.04 -1.02
CA TYR A 71 10.74 -0.08 -1.21
C TYR A 71 9.96 0.10 0.10
N LEU A 72 10.46 -0.49 1.20
CA LEU A 72 9.88 -0.26 2.51
C LEU A 72 9.88 1.22 2.88
N TRP A 73 10.99 1.93 2.63
CA TRP A 73 11.09 3.36 2.92
C TRP A 73 10.13 4.18 2.08
N LYS A 74 10.01 3.85 0.79
CA LYS A 74 9.07 4.54 -0.10
C LYS A 74 7.61 4.34 0.35
N LEU A 75 7.22 3.11 0.73
CA LEU A 75 5.87 2.84 1.26
C LEU A 75 5.61 3.60 2.55
N LYS A 76 6.58 3.60 3.49
CA LYS A 76 6.46 4.37 4.74
C LYS A 76 6.30 5.87 4.47
N ASN A 77 7.11 6.44 3.59
CA ASN A 77 7.02 7.84 3.20
C ASN A 77 5.67 8.17 2.56
N MET A 78 5.15 7.27 1.72
CA MET A 78 3.84 7.44 1.08
C MET A 78 2.70 7.38 2.09
N ALA A 79 2.74 6.44 3.03
CA ALA A 79 1.73 6.29 4.09
C ALA A 79 1.71 7.47 5.06
N SER A 80 2.88 8.06 5.31
CA SER A 80 3.04 9.23 6.17
C SER A 80 2.87 10.58 5.45
N SER A 81 2.80 10.60 4.11
CA SER A 81 2.58 11.84 3.37
C SER A 81 1.18 12.39 3.64
N GLU A 82 1.07 13.69 3.90
CA GLU A 82 -0.24 14.36 3.86
C GLU A 82 -0.77 14.26 2.43
N ASP A 83 -2.03 13.85 2.27
CA ASP A 83 -2.69 13.87 0.97
C ASP A 83 -2.93 15.35 0.61
N SER A 84 -1.97 15.98 -0.07
CA SER A 84 -2.11 17.34 -0.60
C SER A 84 -3.22 17.45 -1.66
N SER A 85 -3.90 16.35 -1.98
CA SER A 85 -5.09 16.29 -2.83
C SER A 85 -6.42 16.53 -2.10
N ILE A 86 -6.41 16.78 -0.78
CA ILE A 86 -7.57 17.37 -0.09
C ILE A 86 -7.44 18.90 -0.17
N GLY A 87 -7.40 19.41 -1.40
CA GLY A 87 -7.64 20.83 -1.69
C GLY A 87 -9.12 20.98 -2.01
N ASN A 88 -9.82 21.75 -1.17
CA ASN A 88 -11.13 22.36 -1.38
C ASN A 88 -12.24 21.48 -1.99
N TRP A 89 -13.12 20.98 -1.12
CA TRP A 89 -14.54 20.86 -1.41
C TRP A 89 -15.34 21.55 -0.32
#